data_AF-A0A9C9GPG1-F1
#
_entry.id   AF-A0A9C9GPG1-F1
#
_cell.length_a   1.000
_cell.length_b   1.000
_cell.length_c   1.000
_cell.angle_alpha   90.00
_cell.angle_beta   90.00
_cell.angle_gamma   90.00
#
_symmetry.space_group_name_H-M   'P 1'
#
loop_
_entity.id
_entity.type
_entity.pdbx_description
1 polymer ?
#
loop_
_entity_poly.entity_id
_entity_poly.type
_entity_poly.pdbx_seq_one_letter_code
_entity_poly.pdbx_strand_id
1 'polypeptide(L)'
;MKTSLEHLPAEKQQELRRAADIIRKELNPELLILFGSYARGDWVEDLDPQTLQYRYQSDFDLLVVTETRRQAEKIEQNDKFDQ
;
A
#
# COMPACT_ATOMS: atom_id res chain seq x y z
N MET A 1 4.39 19.17 -0.42
CA MET A 1 3.74 17.86 -0.26
C MET A 1 3.94 17.39 1.17
N LYS A 2 2.90 16.92 1.87
CA LYS A 2 3.09 16.23 3.15
C LYS A 2 3.68 14.86 2.84
N THR A 3 4.87 14.59 3.36
CA THR A 3 5.59 13.31 3.21
C THR A 3 5.60 12.50 4.51
N SER A 4 5.05 13.06 5.58
CA SER A 4 4.95 12.41 6.89
C SER A 4 3.78 11.42 6.92
N LEU A 5 4.02 10.27 7.55
CA LEU A 5 3.02 9.25 7.87
C LEU A 5 2.66 9.26 9.37
N GLU A 6 3.05 10.30 10.11
CA GLU A 6 2.86 10.40 11.57
C GLU A 6 1.39 10.39 12.01
N HIS A 7 0.46 10.65 11.10
CA HIS A 7 -0.98 10.53 11.37
C HIS A 7 -1.47 9.07 11.39
N LEU A 8 -0.65 8.11 10.95
CA LEU A 8 -0.97 6.69 10.98
C LEU A 8 -0.40 6.02 12.24
N PRO A 9 -1.04 4.96 12.78
CA PRO A 9 -0.45 4.14 13.83
C PRO A 9 0.90 3.55 13.40
N ALA A 10 1.80 3.33 14.37
CA ALA A 10 3.15 2.86 14.11
C ALA A 10 3.20 1.53 13.33
N GLU A 11 2.25 0.63 13.60
CA GLU A 11 2.12 -0.65 12.90
C GLU A 11 1.85 -0.44 11.40
N LYS A 12 0.89 0.42 11.06
CA LYS A 12 0.56 0.78 9.66
C LYS A 12 1.70 1.50 8.96
N GLN A 13 2.43 2.36 9.67
CA GLN A 13 3.65 2.96 9.13
C GLN A 13 4.72 1.90 8.79
N GLN A 14 4.86 0.86 9.63
CA GLN A 14 5.81 -0.23 9.39
C GLN A 14 5.37 -1.14 8.24
N GLU A 15 4.08 -1.46 8.12
CA GLU A 15 3.52 -2.21 6.99
C GLU A 15 3.76 -1.46 5.67
N LEU A 16 3.39 -0.17 5.61
CA LEU A 16 3.62 0.67 4.43
C LEU A 16 5.10 0.79 4.07
N ARG A 17 5.99 0.88 5.07
CA ARG A 17 7.43 0.93 4.83
C ARG A 17 7.94 -0.38 4.24
N ARG A 18 7.46 -1.53 4.74
CA ARG A 18 7.80 -2.84 4.18
C ARG A 18 7.32 -2.97 2.72
N ALA A 19 6.09 -2.59 2.43
CA ALA A 19 5.57 -2.60 1.07
C ALA A 19 6.40 -1.68 0.14
N ALA A 20 6.70 -0.46 0.59
CA ALA A 20 7.53 0.48 -0.15
C ALA A 20 8.95 -0.05 -0.43
N ASP A 21 9.57 -0.72 0.55
CA ASP A 21 10.91 -1.29 0.39
C ASP A 21 10.93 -2.44 -0.64
N ILE A 22 9.90 -3.29 -0.64
CA ILE A 22 9.74 -4.36 -1.64
C ILE A 22 9.59 -3.75 -3.04
N ILE A 23 8.68 -2.78 -3.21
CA ILE A 23 8.44 -2.10 -4.48
C ILE A 23 9.73 -1.43 -4.99
N ARG A 24 10.45 -0.73 -4.11
CA ARG A 24 11.71 -0.06 -4.47
C ARG A 24 12.77 -1.03 -4.93
N LYS A 25 12.93 -2.14 -4.21
CA LYS A 25 13.90 -3.19 -4.54
C LYS A 25 13.60 -3.82 -5.90
N GLU A 26 12.33 -4.10 -6.18
CA GLU A 26 11.94 -4.86 -7.37
C GLU A 26 11.81 -4.02 -8.65
N LEU A 27 11.51 -2.73 -8.52
CA LEU A 27 11.11 -1.89 -9.65
C LEU A 27 11.95 -0.62 -9.82
N ASN A 28 12.62 -0.15 -8.76
CA ASN A 28 13.35 1.12 -8.74
C ASN A 28 12.50 2.29 -9.31
N PRO A 29 11.36 2.63 -8.68
CA PRO A 29 10.45 3.62 -9.20
C PRO A 29 11.01 5.05 -9.10
N GLU A 30 10.58 5.92 -10.01
CA GLU A 30 10.86 7.36 -9.92
C GLU A 30 10.04 8.01 -8.79
N LEU A 31 8.81 7.55 -8.61
CA LEU A 31 7.91 8.05 -7.59
C LEU A 31 7.02 6.95 -7.04
N LEU A 32 6.80 6.97 -5.73
CA LEU A 32 5.87 6.10 -5.02
C LEU A 32 4.93 6.95 -4.17
N ILE A 33 3.63 6.85 -4.43
CA ILE A 33 2.60 7.69 -3.80
C ILE A 33 1.62 6.79 -3.06
N LEU A 34 1.43 7.06 -1.76
CA LEU A 34 0.26 6.58 -1.03
C LEU A 34 -0.91 7.53 -1.33
N PHE A 35 -2.02 6.97 -1.78
CA PHE A 35 -3.28 7.69 -1.94
C PHE A 35 -4.40 6.97 -1.16
N GLY A 36 -5.66 7.30 -1.44
CA GLY A 36 -6.77 6.61 -0.81
C GLY A 36 -6.97 6.94 0.66
N SER A 37 -7.61 6.03 1.39
CA SER A 37 -8.11 6.31 2.74
C SER A 37 -7.00 6.48 3.77
N TYR A 38 -5.93 5.70 3.67
CA TYR A 38 -4.76 5.86 4.54
C TYR A 38 -4.00 7.18 4.31
N ALA A 39 -3.97 7.69 3.08
CA ALA A 39 -3.39 9.02 2.82
C ALA A 39 -4.23 10.15 3.43
N ARG A 40 -5.57 10.02 3.40
CA ARG A 40 -6.51 11.02 3.93
C ARG A 40 -6.71 10.93 5.44
N GLY A 41 -6.46 9.77 6.03
CA GLY A 41 -6.71 9.50 7.45
C GLY A 41 -8.15 9.07 7.76
N ASP A 42 -8.95 8.71 6.74
CA ASP A 42 -10.33 8.23 6.86
C ASP A 42 -10.44 6.71 6.58
N TRP A 43 -9.35 5.97 6.79
CA TRP A 43 -9.31 4.51 6.69
C TRP A 43 -10.14 3.87 7.82
N VAL A 44 -10.64 2.65 7.56
CA VAL A 44 -11.51 1.92 8.49
C VAL A 44 -10.96 0.52 8.70
N GLU A 45 -10.92 0.10 9.95
CA GLU A 45 -10.75 -1.29 10.38
C GLU A 45 -11.87 -1.63 11.35
N ASP A 46 -12.88 -2.33 10.85
CA ASP A 46 -14.05 -2.74 11.60
C ASP A 46 -13.97 -4.24 11.91
N LEU A 47 -13.89 -4.57 13.20
CA LEU A 47 -13.89 -5.94 13.70
C LEU A 47 -15.31 -6.36 14.08
N ASP A 48 -15.62 -7.62 13.82
CA ASP A 48 -16.79 -8.24 14.39
C ASP A 48 -16.62 -8.42 15.91
N PRO A 49 -17.50 -7.82 16.75
CA PRO A 49 -17.36 -7.91 18.20
C PRO A 49 -17.49 -9.34 18.74
N GLN A 50 -18.16 -10.24 18.01
CA GLN A 50 -18.40 -11.61 18.45
C GLN A 50 -17.28 -12.55 18.00
N THR A 51 -16.78 -12.39 16.78
CA THR A 51 -15.76 -13.29 16.22
C THR A 51 -14.34 -12.74 16.29
N LEU A 52 -14.18 -11.44 16.56
CA LEU A 52 -12.92 -10.68 16.49
C LEU A 52 -12.24 -10.75 15.12
N GLN A 53 -13.00 -11.02 14.05
CA GLN A 53 -12.52 -11.02 12.68
C GLN A 53 -12.85 -9.69 11.99
N TYR A 54 -12.01 -9.24 11.05
CA TYR A 54 -12.31 -8.05 10.27
C TYR A 54 -13.55 -8.27 9.41
N ARG A 55 -14.57 -7.42 9.59
CA ARG A 55 -15.69 -7.27 8.65
C ARG A 55 -15.32 -6.38 7.49
N TYR A 56 -14.56 -5.33 7.78
CA TYR A 56 -14.03 -4.42 6.79
C TYR A 56 -12.65 -3.95 7.21
N GLN A 57 -11.71 -3.98 6.28
CA GLN A 57 -10.37 -3.42 6.44
C GLN A 57 -10.05 -2.65 5.17
N SER A 58 -9.71 -1.38 5.29
CA SER A 58 -9.19 -0.61 4.16
C SER A 58 -7.88 -1.21 3.67
N ASP A 59 -7.71 -1.21 2.35
CA ASP A 59 -6.46 -1.57 1.68
C ASP A 59 -5.50 -0.37 1.58
N PHE A 60 -4.25 -0.63 1.20
CA PHE A 60 -3.30 0.42 0.85
C PHE A 60 -3.33 0.72 -0.65
N ASP A 61 -3.76 1.92 -0.99
CA ASP A 61 -3.75 2.41 -2.36
C ASP A 61 -2.38 3.02 -2.71
N LEU A 62 -1.57 2.31 -3.50
CA LEU A 62 -0.22 2.74 -3.90
C LEU A 62 -0.14 2.98 -5.42
N LEU A 63 0.37 4.15 -5.81
CA LEU A 63 0.69 4.48 -7.20
C LEU A 63 2.21 4.47 -7.38
N VAL A 64 2.68 3.69 -8.35
CA VAL A 64 4.10 3.56 -8.71
C VAL A 64 4.32 4.21 -10.07
N VAL A 65 5.21 5.19 -10.14
CA VAL A 65 5.66 5.81 -11.40
C VAL A 65 7.05 5.30 -11.72
N THR A 66 7.20 4.77 -12.93
CA THR A 66 8.46 4.21 -13.44
C THR A 66 8.88 4.94 -14.73
N GLU A 67 10.17 4.94 -15.00
CA GLU A 67 10.74 5.57 -16.20
C GLU A 67 10.25 4.89 -17.49
N THR A 68 10.08 3.56 -17.44
CA THR A 68 9.79 2.77 -18.65
C THR A 68 8.54 1.90 -18.50
N ARG A 69 7.81 1.74 -19.61
CA ARG A 69 6.65 0.85 -19.71
C ARG A 69 6.99 -0.60 -19.33
N ARG A 70 8.18 -1.09 -19.68
CA ARG A 70 8.64 -2.45 -19.38
C ARG A 70 8.70 -2.71 -17.86
N GLN A 71 9.08 -1.71 -17.06
CA GLN A 71 9.07 -1.83 -15.60
C GLN A 71 7.63 -1.91 -15.05
N ALA A 72 6.71 -1.13 -15.63
CA ALA A 72 5.30 -1.16 -15.24
C ALA A 72 4.64 -2.52 -15.54
N GLU A 73 4.94 -3.10 -16.70
CA GLU A 73 4.40 -4.42 -17.12
C GLU A 73 4.88 -5.59 -16.24
N LYS A 74 6.03 -5.46 -15.54
CA LYS A 74 6.49 -6.47 -14.56
C LYS A 74 5.48 -6.67 -13.42
N ILE A 75 4.69 -5.64 -13.09
CA ILE A 75 3.69 -5.67 -12.00
C ILE A 75 2.48 -6.52 -12.39
N GLU A 76 1.93 -6.32 -13.59
CA GLU A 76 0.74 -7.05 -14.07
C GLU A 76 0.96 -8.58 -14.13
N GLN A 77 2.22 -9.03 -14.21
CA GLN A 77 2.55 -10.45 -14.23
C GLN A 77 2.49 -11.10 -12.84
N ASN A 78 2.66 -10.32 -11.77
CA ASN A 78 2.57 -10.82 -10.40
C ASN A 78 1.12 -11.05 -9.95
N ASP A 79 0.11 -10.49 -10.62
CA ASP A 79 -1.31 -10.80 -10.36
C ASP A 79 -1.72 -12.23 -10.77
N LYS A 80 -0.80 -12.99 -11.39
CA LYS A 80 -0.93 -14.45 -11.49
C LYS A 80 -0.45 -15.17 -10.23
N PHE A 81 -0.74 -14.61 -9.05
CA PHE A 81 -0.77 -15.42 -7.85
C PHE A 81 -1.99 -16.33 -7.95
N ASP A 82 -1.71 -17.55 -8.41
CA ASP A 82 -2.65 -18.64 -8.65
C ASP A 82 -3.73 -18.75 -7.55
N GLN A 83 -4.99 -18.78 -7.99
CA GLN A 83 -6.07 -19.53 -7.31
C GLN A 83 -6.05 -20.98 -7.79
#